data_AF-A0A1H2KKQ8-F1
#
_entry.id   AF-A0A1H2KKQ8-F1
#
_cell.length_a   1.000
_cell.length_b   1.000
_cell.length_c   1.000
_cell.angle_alpha   90.00
_cell.angle_beta   90.00
_cell.angle_gamma   90.00
#
_symmetry.space_group_name_H-M   'P 1'
#
loop_
_entity.id
_entity.type
_entity.pdbx_description
1 polymer ?
#
loop_
_entity_poly.entity_id
_entity_poly.type
_entity_poly.pdbx_seq_one_letter_code
_entity_poly.pdbx_strand_id
1 'polypeptide(L)'
;MVVDLLFASSGIEREIAQAAERIEIIPGLTLPVATAGHLIALKLLARDDERRPRDAADLRNLAEVASTEDRDVARKAVELITARGFGRDRDLPQALDSLGIPD
;
A
#
# COMPACT_ATOMS: atom_id res chain seq x y z
N MET A 1 4.23 15.40 27.53
CA MET A 1 3.88 14.26 26.63
C MET A 1 3.49 14.86 25.29
N VAL A 2 4.13 14.45 24.21
CA VAL A 2 3.82 14.92 22.85
C VAL A 2 3.08 13.79 22.15
N VAL A 3 1.94 14.10 21.54
CA VAL A 3 1.14 13.16 20.74
C VAL A 3 1.18 13.67 19.31
N ASP A 4 1.72 12.88 18.39
CA ASP A 4 1.59 13.14 16.96
C ASP A 4 0.23 12.61 16.47
N LEU A 5 -0.63 13.53 16.05
CA LEU A 5 -1.92 13.23 15.43
C LEU A 5 -1.77 13.29 13.92
N LEU A 6 -1.82 12.12 13.28
CA LEU A 6 -1.78 11.99 11.82
C LEU A 6 -3.19 11.74 11.30
N PHE A 7 -3.71 12.65 10.48
CA PHE A 7 -4.97 12.49 9.77
C PHE A 7 -4.71 12.33 8.28
N ALA A 8 -5.40 11.39 7.62
CA ALA A 8 -5.35 11.16 6.18
C ALA A 8 -3.91 11.10 5.63
N SER A 9 -3.17 10.07 5.99
CA SER A 9 -1.77 9.93 5.56
C SER A 9 -1.65 9.50 4.09
N SER A 10 -2.67 8.78 3.62
CA SER A 10 -2.81 8.20 2.28
C SER A 10 -4.08 8.65 1.57
N GLY A 11 -5.11 9.04 2.32
CA GLY A 11 -6.40 9.44 1.74
C GLY A 11 -7.28 8.28 1.30
N ILE A 12 -6.90 7.03 1.61
CA ILE A 12 -7.66 5.81 1.32
C ILE A 12 -7.84 4.90 2.56
N GLU A 13 -7.72 5.46 3.76
CA GLU A 13 -7.76 4.69 5.03
C GLU A 13 -9.08 3.93 5.19
N ARG A 14 -10.19 4.51 4.70
CA ARG A 14 -11.50 3.87 4.74
C ARG A 14 -11.56 2.64 3.85
N GLU A 15 -11.05 2.75 2.62
CA GLU A 15 -11.01 1.66 1.65
C GLU A 15 -10.17 0.49 2.19
N ILE A 16 -9.02 0.80 2.80
CA ILE A 16 -8.15 -0.20 3.44
C ILE A 16 -8.90 -0.91 4.58
N ALA A 17 -9.52 -0.15 5.48
CA ALA A 17 -10.24 -0.73 6.62
C ALA A 17 -11.44 -1.59 6.19
N GLN A 18 -12.13 -1.21 5.13
CA GLN A 18 -13.29 -1.94 4.60
C GLN A 18 -12.88 -3.21 3.85
N ALA A 19 -11.75 -3.19 3.14
CA ALA A 19 -11.24 -4.32 2.39
C ALA A 19 -10.36 -5.27 3.24
N ALA A 20 -10.14 -4.96 4.52
CA ALA A 20 -9.23 -5.72 5.37
C ALA A 20 -9.67 -7.19 5.51
N GLU A 21 -8.72 -8.09 5.30
CA GLU A 21 -8.93 -9.53 5.37
C GLU A 21 -8.60 -10.07 6.76
N ARG A 22 -9.37 -11.06 7.21
CA ARG A 22 -9.13 -11.71 8.50
C ARG A 22 -8.06 -12.78 8.35
N ILE A 23 -6.86 -12.51 8.85
CA ILE A 23 -5.72 -13.44 8.79
C ILE A 23 -5.42 -13.97 10.19
N GLU A 24 -5.23 -15.29 10.32
CA GLU A 24 -4.69 -15.88 11.54
C GLU A 24 -3.17 -15.65 11.58
N ILE A 25 -2.73 -14.83 12.53
CA ILE A 25 -1.32 -14.40 12.64
C ILE A 25 -0.52 -15.39 13.48
N ILE A 26 -1.15 -15.88 14.54
CA ILE A 26 -0.66 -16.94 15.44
C ILE A 26 -1.87 -17.80 15.83
N PRO A 27 -1.67 -19.05 16.28
CA PRO A 27 -2.78 -19.94 16.64
C PRO A 27 -3.76 -19.29 17.61
N GLY A 28 -5.03 -19.20 17.20
CA GLY A 28 -6.11 -18.62 18.01
C GLY A 28 -6.20 -17.09 17.98
N LEU A 29 -5.39 -16.38 17.19
CA LEU A 29 -5.48 -14.92 17.01
C LEU A 29 -5.66 -14.55 15.53
N THR A 30 -6.87 -14.10 15.21
CA THR A 30 -7.23 -13.59 13.88
C THR A 30 -7.47 -12.09 13.94
N LEU A 31 -6.76 -11.34 13.09
CA LEU A 31 -6.87 -9.87 13.00
C LEU A 31 -7.24 -9.43 11.58
N PRO A 32 -7.95 -8.30 11.42
CA PRO A 32 -8.11 -7.67 10.12
C PRO A 32 -6.77 -7.06 9.68
N VAL A 33 -6.31 -7.42 8.48
CA VAL A 33 -5.05 -6.97 7.89
C VAL A 33 -5.35 -6.35 6.53
N ALA A 34 -4.64 -5.26 6.19
CA ALA A 34 -4.73 -4.67 4.87
C ALA A 34 -4.33 -5.69 3.79
N THR A 35 -5.03 -5.70 2.66
CA THR A 35 -4.70 -6.59 1.54
C THR A 35 -3.34 -6.25 0.93
N ALA A 36 -2.70 -7.21 0.26
CA ALA A 36 -1.38 -6.99 -0.35
C ALA A 36 -1.42 -5.85 -1.39
N GLY A 37 -2.46 -5.78 -2.23
CA GLY A 37 -2.66 -4.64 -3.14
C GLY A 37 -2.69 -3.27 -2.45
N HIS A 38 -3.36 -3.13 -1.30
CA HIS A 38 -3.34 -1.88 -0.54
C HIS A 38 -1.97 -1.59 0.09
N LEU A 39 -1.28 -2.62 0.57
CA LEU A 39 0.07 -2.48 1.13
C LEU A 39 1.07 -2.00 0.05
N ILE A 40 0.96 -2.50 -1.18
CA ILE A 40 1.77 -2.04 -2.32
C ILE A 40 1.54 -0.55 -2.57
N ALA A 41 0.28 -0.10 -2.66
CA ALA A 41 -0.04 1.31 -2.87
C ALA A 41 0.50 2.21 -1.76
N LEU A 42 0.37 1.81 -0.49
CA LEU A 42 0.91 2.56 0.65
C LEU A 42 2.43 2.61 0.64
N LYS A 43 3.10 1.50 0.30
CA LYS A 43 4.55 1.46 0.21
C LYS A 43 5.07 2.30 -0.95
N LEU A 44 4.38 2.32 -2.09
CA LEU A 44 4.68 3.22 -3.21
C LEU A 44 4.58 4.68 -2.79
N LEU A 45 3.52 5.07 -2.06
CA LEU A 45 3.34 6.43 -1.55
C LEU A 45 4.44 6.83 -0.54
N ALA A 46 4.76 5.92 0.38
CA ALA A 46 5.69 6.18 1.50
C ALA A 46 7.17 6.06 1.13
N ARG A 47 7.49 5.45 -0.03
CA ARG A 47 8.86 5.14 -0.47
C ARG A 47 9.76 6.38 -0.47
N ASP A 48 10.83 6.33 0.29
CA ASP A 48 11.90 7.33 0.33
C ASP A 48 13.24 6.61 0.07
N ASP A 49 13.72 6.65 -1.18
CA ASP A 49 14.91 5.90 -1.59
C ASP A 49 16.21 6.47 -1.02
N GLU A 50 16.22 7.74 -0.60
CA GLU A 50 17.42 8.38 -0.06
C GLU A 50 17.60 8.10 1.44
N ARG A 51 16.51 8.06 2.20
CA ARG A 51 16.55 7.94 3.67
C ARG A 51 16.02 6.62 4.19
N ARG A 52 15.34 5.82 3.36
CA ARG A 52 14.69 4.56 3.75
C ARG A 52 14.92 3.44 2.74
N PRO A 53 16.16 2.92 2.62
CA PRO A 53 16.49 1.85 1.68
C PRO A 53 15.69 0.55 1.88
N ARG A 54 15.04 0.35 3.04
CA ARG A 54 14.16 -0.80 3.29
C ARG A 54 12.84 -0.74 2.53
N ASP A 55 12.34 0.45 2.17
CA ASP A 55 11.04 0.59 1.50
C ASP A 55 11.05 -0.05 0.11
N ALA A 56 12.18 0.02 -0.61
CA ALA A 56 12.38 -0.63 -1.89
C ALA A 56 12.52 -2.16 -1.78
N ALA A 57 12.97 -2.69 -0.64
CA ALA A 57 13.00 -4.13 -0.40
C ALA A 57 11.59 -4.66 -0.10
N ASP A 58 10.82 -3.96 0.74
CA ASP A 58 9.44 -4.35 1.07
C ASP A 58 8.54 -4.38 -0.18
N LEU A 59 8.66 -3.39 -1.06
CA LEU A 59 7.90 -3.36 -2.32
C LEU A 59 8.23 -4.53 -3.23
N ARG A 60 9.51 -4.90 -3.34
CA ARG A 60 9.92 -6.06 -4.14
C ARG A 60 9.36 -7.36 -3.57
N ASN A 61 9.49 -7.56 -2.26
CA ASN A 61 8.97 -8.75 -1.60
C ASN A 61 7.44 -8.86 -1.75
N LEU A 62 6.71 -7.74 -1.68
CA LEU A 62 5.27 -7.72 -1.95
C LEU A 62 4.95 -8.04 -3.41
N ALA A 63 5.69 -7.45 -4.36
CA ALA A 63 5.49 -7.68 -5.78
C ALA A 63 5.77 -9.14 -6.20
N GLU A 64 6.75 -9.80 -5.57
CA GLU A 64 7.10 -11.20 -5.84
C GLU A 64 5.98 -12.19 -5.51
N VAL A 65 5.08 -11.84 -4.58
CA VAL A 65 3.99 -12.72 -4.13
C VAL A 65 2.60 -12.20 -4.50
N ALA A 66 2.50 -11.03 -5.11
CA ALA A 66 1.25 -10.39 -5.49
C ALA A 66 0.58 -11.11 -6.66
N SER A 67 -0.73 -11.31 -6.57
CA SER A 67 -1.53 -11.81 -7.69
C SER A 67 -1.96 -10.69 -8.65
N THR A 68 -2.60 -11.07 -9.76
CA THR A 68 -3.25 -10.12 -10.68
C THR A 68 -4.37 -9.34 -9.95
N GLU A 69 -5.12 -9.98 -9.05
CA GLU A 69 -6.12 -9.30 -8.23
C GLU A 69 -5.50 -8.26 -7.28
N ASP A 70 -4.33 -8.56 -6.71
CA ASP A 70 -3.58 -7.59 -5.89
C ASP A 70 -3.13 -6.39 -6.72
N ARG A 71 -2.68 -6.62 -7.96
CA ARG A 71 -2.35 -5.55 -8.92
C ARG A 71 -3.55 -4.66 -9.19
N ASP A 72 -4.73 -5.24 -9.42
CA ASP A 72 -5.97 -4.52 -9.64
C ASP A 72 -6.39 -3.66 -8.45
N VAL A 73 -6.24 -4.20 -7.23
CA VAL A 73 -6.49 -3.44 -6.00
C VAL A 73 -5.47 -2.31 -5.85
N ALA A 74 -4.19 -2.58 -6.07
CA ALA A 74 -3.13 -1.58 -5.99
C ALA A 74 -3.36 -0.44 -7.00
N ARG A 75 -3.76 -0.78 -8.23
CA ARG A 75 -4.07 0.18 -9.30
C ARG A 75 -5.21 1.10 -8.91
N LYS A 76 -6.34 0.55 -8.46
CA LYS A 76 -7.49 1.34 -7.95
C LYS A 76 -7.08 2.23 -6.77
N ALA A 77 -6.23 1.71 -5.88
CA ALA A 77 -5.75 2.45 -4.72
C ALA A 77 -4.87 3.64 -5.12
N VAL A 78 -3.88 3.46 -6.01
CA VAL A 78 -3.02 4.58 -6.45
C VAL A 78 -3.78 5.62 -7.26
N GLU A 79 -4.77 5.21 -8.06
CA GLU A 79 -5.70 6.11 -8.74
C GLU A 79 -6.48 6.98 -7.74
N LEU A 80 -7.05 6.37 -6.69
CA LEU A 80 -7.79 7.09 -5.65
C LEU A 80 -6.89 8.03 -4.83
N ILE A 81 -5.69 7.59 -4.44
CA ILE A 81 -4.69 8.43 -3.74
C ILE A 81 -4.38 9.67 -4.58
N THR A 82 -4.16 9.48 -5.88
CA THR A 82 -3.82 10.56 -6.82
C THR A 82 -5.00 11.52 -7.01
N ALA A 83 -6.19 10.98 -7.29
CA ALA A 83 -7.41 11.76 -7.51
C ALA A 83 -7.82 12.60 -6.28
N ARG A 84 -7.47 12.15 -5.07
CA ARG A 84 -7.74 12.86 -3.81
C ARG A 84 -6.63 13.82 -3.40
N GLY A 85 -5.56 13.95 -4.18
CA GLY A 85 -4.45 14.88 -3.92
C GLY A 85 -3.42 14.39 -2.90
N PHE A 86 -3.41 13.10 -2.56
CA PHE A 86 -2.45 12.52 -1.62
C PHE A 86 -1.19 11.96 -2.30
N GLY A 87 -1.08 12.06 -3.63
CA GLY A 87 0.03 11.51 -4.42
C GLY A 87 1.40 12.18 -4.24
N ARG A 88 1.47 13.35 -3.57
CA ARG A 88 2.73 14.08 -3.25
C ARG A 88 3.64 14.32 -4.47
N ASP A 89 3.04 14.76 -5.58
CA ASP A 89 3.73 15.02 -6.86
C ASP A 89 4.43 13.81 -7.49
N ARG A 90 4.08 12.59 -7.05
CA ARG A 90 4.62 11.33 -7.61
C ARG A 90 3.68 10.74 -8.63
N ASP A 91 4.27 10.13 -9.66
CA ASP A 91 3.55 9.27 -10.59
C ASP A 91 3.42 7.85 -10.00
N LEU A 92 2.43 7.67 -9.13
CA LEU A 92 2.16 6.38 -8.49
C LEU A 92 1.70 5.30 -9.48
N PRO A 93 0.85 5.58 -10.49
CA PRO A 93 0.52 4.63 -11.54
C PRO A 93 1.76 4.10 -12.28
N GLN A 94 2.64 4.99 -12.76
CA GLN A 94 3.86 4.56 -13.43
C GLN A 94 4.80 3.75 -12.52
N ALA A 95 4.86 4.12 -11.23
CA ALA A 95 5.65 3.39 -10.26
C ALA A 95 5.12 1.97 -10.01
N LEU A 96 3.79 1.78 -10.04
CA LEU A 96 3.16 0.47 -9.94
C LEU A 96 3.46 -0.41 -11.16
N ASP A 97 3.39 0.14 -12.36
CA ASP A 97 3.70 -0.58 -13.61
C ASP A 97 5.15 -1.07 -13.64
N SER A 98 6.05 -0.34 -12.99
CA SER A 98 7.46 -0.68 -12.90
C SER A 98 7.79 -1.83 -11.94
N LEU A 99 6.81 -2.34 -11.16
CA LEU A 99 7.04 -3.40 -10.16
C LEU A 99 7.07 -4.83 -10.75
N GLY A 100 6.71 -5.01 -12.03
CA GLY A 100 6.74 -6.33 -12.69
C GLY A 100 5.71 -7.33 -12.18
N ILE A 101 4.65 -6.86 -11.50
CA ILE A 101 3.50 -7.69 -11.09
C ILE A 101 2.71 -8.07 -12.36
N PRO A 102 2.33 -9.34 -12.57
CA PRO A 102 1.59 -9.79 -13.75
C PRO A 102 0.27 -9.05 -13.95
N ASP A 103 -0.08 -8.81 -15.22
CA ASP A 103 -1.40 -8.31 -15.63
C ASP A 103 -2.51 -9.38 -15.53
#